data_AF-A0A949WWP2-F1
#
_entry.id   AF-A0A949WWP2-F1
#
_cell.length_a   1.000
_cell.length_b   1.000
_cell.length_c   1.000
_cell.angle_alpha   90.00
_cell.angle_beta   90.00
_cell.angle_gamma   90.00
#
_symmetry.space_group_name_H-M   'P 1'
#
loop_
_entity.id
_entity.type
_entity.pdbx_description
1 polymer ?
#
loop_
_entity_poly.entity_id
_entity_poly.type
_entity_poly.pdbx_seq_one_letter_code
_entity_poly.pdbx_strand_id
1 'polypeptide(L)'
;MEVLIRNNNLKMEKSLVKVDKLQKTREYLLTELDDNIYKNVSVIDENSVKEYFVSMSKLDEKYEDSYIEYIKNNNCFLIQYYINHKFYKGELYEYKIANGLIYYGCIDYSFEKGGIN
;
A
#
# COMPACT_ATOMS: atom_id res chain seq x y z
N MET A 1 -0.04 -55.93 -0.66
CA MET A 1 -0.13 -54.60 -0.04
C MET A 1 0.34 -53.61 -1.09
N GLU A 2 -0.59 -52.98 -1.79
CA GLU A 2 -0.27 -52.02 -2.84
C GLU A 2 -0.10 -50.64 -2.19
N VAL A 3 1.05 -50.02 -2.38
CA VAL A 3 1.33 -48.67 -1.90
C VAL A 3 1.09 -47.71 -3.06
N LEU A 4 0.07 -46.86 -2.95
CA LEU A 4 -0.17 -45.76 -3.88
C LEU A 4 0.98 -44.75 -3.75
N ILE A 5 1.95 -44.85 -4.66
CA ILE A 5 2.98 -43.82 -4.83
C ILE A 5 2.32 -42.63 -5.51
N ARG A 6 2.06 -41.55 -4.75
CA ARG A 6 1.65 -40.26 -5.31
C ARG A 6 2.84 -39.65 -6.06
N ASN A 7 2.81 -39.74 -7.39
CA ASN A 7 3.65 -38.91 -8.25
C ASN A 7 3.11 -37.47 -8.23
N ASN A 8 3.66 -36.63 -7.34
CA ASN A 8 3.42 -35.19 -7.36
C ASN A 8 4.26 -34.56 -8.49
N ASN A 9 3.78 -34.66 -9.73
CA ASN A 9 4.29 -33.88 -10.87
C ASN A 9 3.76 -32.43 -10.84
N LEU A 10 3.76 -31.78 -9.67
CA LEU A 10 3.61 -30.33 -9.61
C LEU A 10 4.93 -29.72 -10.08
N LYS A 11 5.04 -29.52 -11.41
CA LYS A 11 5.98 -28.53 -11.93
C LYS A 11 5.58 -27.19 -11.32
N MET A 12 6.21 -26.81 -10.22
CA MET A 12 6.10 -25.44 -9.69
C MET A 12 6.58 -24.53 -10.81
N GLU A 13 5.64 -23.87 -11.50
CA GLU A 13 6.00 -22.79 -12.39
C GLU A 13 6.70 -21.71 -11.55
N LYS A 14 7.89 -21.28 -11.99
CA LYS A 14 8.65 -20.19 -11.35
C LYS A 14 7.82 -18.91 -11.15
N SER A 15 6.71 -18.75 -11.86
CA SER A 15 5.75 -17.65 -11.74
C SER A 15 5.10 -17.57 -10.35
N LEU A 16 4.85 -18.71 -9.68
CA LEU A 16 4.20 -18.76 -8.37
C LEU A 16 5.10 -18.26 -7.22
N VAL A 17 6.41 -18.10 -7.47
CA VAL A 17 7.40 -17.64 -6.48
C VAL A 17 7.68 -16.13 -6.63
N LYS A 18 7.17 -15.49 -7.69
CA LYS A 18 7.38 -14.06 -7.92
C LYS A 18 6.27 -13.28 -7.23
N VAL A 19 6.65 -12.38 -6.32
CA VAL A 19 5.72 -11.44 -5.68
C VAL A 19 5.00 -10.64 -6.77
N ASP A 20 3.67 -10.53 -6.64
CA ASP A 20 2.85 -9.72 -7.54
C ASP A 20 3.36 -8.28 -7.59
N LYS A 21 3.39 -7.68 -8.80
CA LYS A 21 4.01 -6.36 -8.98
C LYS A 21 3.26 -5.30 -8.15
N LEU A 22 1.93 -5.38 -8.05
CA LEU A 22 1.14 -4.42 -7.28
C LEU A 22 1.34 -4.63 -5.80
N GLN A 23 1.36 -5.89 -5.34
CA GLN A 23 1.67 -6.21 -3.94
C GLN A 23 3.02 -5.63 -3.53
N LYS A 24 4.07 -5.85 -4.32
CA LYS A 24 5.41 -5.32 -4.03
C LYS A 24 5.40 -3.79 -3.93
N THR A 25 4.78 -3.11 -4.91
CA THR A 25 4.68 -1.65 -4.91
C THR A 25 3.93 -1.15 -3.68
N ARG A 26 2.81 -1.78 -3.34
CA ARG A 26 1.99 -1.42 -2.18
C ARG A 26 2.76 -1.57 -0.87
N GLU A 27 3.38 -2.73 -0.66
CA GLU A 27 4.15 -3.01 0.55
C GLU A 27 5.30 -2.01 0.70
N TYR A 28 6.01 -1.68 -0.37
CA TYR A 28 7.05 -0.66 -0.34
C TYR A 28 6.50 0.71 0.06
N LEU A 29 5.44 1.19 -0.61
CA LEU A 29 4.89 2.54 -0.36
C LEU A 29 4.35 2.68 1.06
N LEU A 30 3.63 1.66 1.57
CA LEU A 30 3.12 1.66 2.94
C LEU A 30 4.25 1.56 3.97
N THR A 31 5.30 0.80 3.68
CA THR A 31 6.48 0.72 4.57
C THR A 31 7.20 2.07 4.64
N GLU A 32 7.42 2.73 3.51
CA GLU A 32 8.05 4.07 3.48
C GLU A 32 7.19 5.11 4.20
N LEU A 33 5.86 5.05 4.04
CA LEU A 33 4.92 5.90 4.76
C LEU A 33 5.03 5.69 6.28
N ASP A 34 5.00 4.43 6.74
CA ASP A 34 5.19 4.09 8.15
C ASP A 34 6.50 4.66 8.68
N ASP A 35 7.60 4.39 7.97
CA ASP A 35 8.94 4.86 8.30
C ASP A 35 8.99 6.39 8.43
N ASN A 36 8.30 7.11 7.55
CA ASN A 36 8.20 8.56 7.58
C ASN A 36 7.44 9.04 8.83
N ILE A 37 6.32 8.39 9.16
CA ILE A 37 5.54 8.71 10.36
C ILE A 37 6.38 8.47 11.62
N TYR A 38 7.00 7.30 11.77
CA TYR A 38 7.79 6.97 12.97
C TYR A 38 9.03 7.86 13.14
N LYS A 39 9.57 8.44 12.04
CA LYS A 39 10.70 9.38 12.10
C LYS A 39 10.29 10.79 12.55
N ASN A 40 9.04 11.19 12.29
CA ASN A 40 8.62 12.58 12.44
C ASN A 40 7.55 12.81 13.51
N VAL A 41 6.87 11.75 13.95
CA VAL A 41 5.80 11.82 14.95
C VAL A 41 6.26 11.18 16.26
N SER A 42 6.29 11.96 17.34
CA SER A 42 6.78 11.52 18.64
C SER A 42 5.81 10.57 19.38
N VAL A 43 4.50 10.75 19.16
CA VAL A 43 3.45 9.92 19.76
C VAL A 43 2.56 9.40 18.64
N ILE A 44 2.53 8.07 18.48
CA ILE A 44 1.75 7.43 17.42
C ILE A 44 0.30 7.28 17.89
N ASP A 45 -0.48 8.33 17.66
CA ASP A 45 -1.92 8.42 17.86
C ASP A 45 -2.59 9.12 16.67
N GLU A 46 -3.92 8.96 16.53
CA GLU A 46 -4.66 9.44 15.35
C GLU A 46 -4.53 10.95 15.12
N ASN A 47 -4.52 11.75 16.20
CA ASN A 47 -4.45 13.20 16.09
C ASN A 47 -3.04 13.64 15.69
N SER A 48 -2.02 13.11 16.36
CA SER A 48 -0.62 13.43 16.09
C SER A 48 -0.23 13.09 14.64
N VAL A 49 -0.64 11.92 14.14
CA VAL A 49 -0.40 11.50 12.75
C VAL A 49 -1.19 12.35 11.76
N LYS A 50 -2.46 12.65 12.06
CA LYS A 50 -3.28 13.54 11.22
C LYS A 50 -2.67 14.95 11.12
N GLU A 51 -2.29 15.53 12.24
CA GLU A 51 -1.68 16.86 12.32
C GLU A 51 -0.39 16.92 11.51
N TYR A 52 0.45 15.90 11.62
CA TYR A 52 1.66 15.76 10.81
C TYR A 52 1.35 15.87 9.31
N PHE A 53 0.43 15.07 8.77
CA PHE A 53 0.11 15.10 7.34
C PHE A 53 -0.65 16.35 6.90
N VAL A 54 -1.49 16.92 7.77
CA VAL A 54 -2.16 18.20 7.49
C VAL A 54 -1.14 19.34 7.39
N SER A 55 -0.13 19.34 8.25
CA SER A 55 0.96 20.34 8.26
C SER A 55 1.91 20.18 7.07
N MET A 56 2.02 18.97 6.52
CA MET A 56 2.86 18.70 5.37
C MET A 56 2.31 19.37 4.11
N SER A 57 3.17 20.06 3.35
CA SER A 57 2.77 20.65 2.06
C SER A 57 2.48 19.56 1.03
N LYS A 58 3.28 18.49 1.04
CA LYS A 58 3.13 17.34 0.14
C LYS A 58 3.84 16.10 0.69
N LEU A 59 3.24 14.93 0.46
CA LEU A 59 3.84 13.61 0.63
C LEU A 59 4.54 13.21 -0.67
N ASP A 60 5.84 12.92 -0.64
CA ASP A 60 6.65 12.63 -1.84
C ASP A 60 7.15 11.16 -1.89
N GLU A 61 6.39 10.23 -1.34
CA GLU A 61 6.72 8.80 -1.37
C GLU A 61 6.39 8.17 -2.73
N LYS A 62 7.40 7.56 -3.34
CA LYS A 62 7.33 6.99 -4.69
C LYS A 62 8.08 5.67 -4.79
N TYR A 63 7.58 4.79 -5.65
CA TYR A 63 8.24 3.56 -6.06
C TYR A 63 8.01 3.34 -7.56
N GLU A 64 9.10 3.37 -8.33
CA GLU A 64 9.03 3.49 -9.80
C GLU A 64 8.17 4.72 -10.18
N ASP A 65 7.15 4.53 -11.01
CA ASP A 65 6.18 5.57 -11.38
C ASP A 65 4.99 5.67 -10.41
N SER A 66 4.87 4.72 -9.48
CA SER A 66 3.74 4.64 -8.55
C SER A 66 4.02 5.49 -7.31
N TYR A 67 2.98 6.02 -6.69
CA TYR A 67 3.13 6.94 -5.57
C TYR A 67 1.94 6.90 -4.63
N ILE A 68 2.15 7.41 -3.42
CA ILE A 68 1.11 7.60 -2.41
C ILE A 68 0.94 9.09 -2.14
N GLU A 69 -0.30 9.53 -1.99
CA GLU A 69 -0.66 10.90 -1.66
C GLU A 69 -1.64 10.94 -0.49
N TYR A 70 -1.57 11.99 0.31
CA TYR A 70 -2.49 12.20 1.43
C TYR A 70 -3.63 13.16 1.03
N ILE A 71 -4.86 12.68 1.14
CA ILE A 71 -6.08 13.43 0.86
C ILE A 71 -6.59 14.08 2.15
N LYS A 72 -6.18 15.35 2.36
CA LYS A 72 -6.45 16.11 3.59
C LYS A 72 -7.94 16.17 3.99
N ASN A 73 -8.83 16.30 3.01
CA ASN A 73 -10.27 16.46 3.25
C ASN A 73 -10.90 15.21 3.88
N ASN A 74 -10.39 14.03 3.52
CA ASN A 74 -10.97 12.75 3.91
C ASN A 74 -10.11 12.01 4.95
N ASN A 75 -8.93 12.53 5.30
CA ASN A 75 -7.97 11.87 6.21
C ASN A 75 -7.58 10.47 5.72
N CYS A 76 -7.39 10.32 4.41
CA CYS A 76 -7.09 9.05 3.73
C CYS A 76 -5.84 9.17 2.87
N PHE A 77 -5.26 8.03 2.51
CA PHE A 77 -4.17 7.94 1.54
C PHE A 77 -4.66 7.37 0.22
N LEU A 78 -4.25 7.95 -0.90
CA LEU A 78 -4.47 7.38 -2.22
C LEU A 78 -3.15 6.84 -2.76
N ILE A 79 -3.11 5.54 -3.06
CA ILE A 79 -2.01 4.93 -3.80
C ILE A 79 -2.39 4.89 -5.28
N GLN A 80 -1.56 5.47 -6.14
CA GLN A 80 -1.71 5.37 -7.59
C GLN A 80 -0.62 4.46 -8.17
N TYR A 81 -1.06 3.39 -8.83
CA TYR A 81 -0.22 2.41 -9.49
C TYR A 81 -0.05 2.75 -10.96
N TYR A 82 1.20 2.75 -11.42
CA TYR A 82 1.57 2.93 -12.81
C TYR A 82 2.37 1.72 -13.31
N ILE A 83 1.96 1.15 -14.44
CA ILE A 83 2.64 0.04 -15.11
C ILE A 83 3.00 0.51 -16.51
N ASN A 84 4.29 0.44 -16.85
CA ASN A 84 4.83 0.95 -18.13
C ASN A 84 4.44 2.42 -18.38
N HIS A 85 4.63 3.29 -17.38
CA HIS A 85 4.29 4.72 -17.41
C HIS A 85 2.81 5.05 -17.66
N LYS A 86 1.91 4.06 -17.57
CA LYS A 86 0.46 4.26 -17.71
C LYS A 86 -0.23 3.99 -16.39
N PHE A 87 -1.22 4.82 -16.07
CA PHE A 87 -2.09 4.60 -14.92
C PHE A 87 -2.73 3.21 -15.05
N TYR A 88 -2.67 2.45 -13.98
CA TYR A 88 -3.21 1.09 -13.92
C TYR A 88 -4.36 1.00 -12.92
N LYS A 89 -4.17 1.49 -11.69
CA LYS A 89 -5.14 1.40 -10.60
C LYS A 89 -4.91 2.51 -9.58
N GLY A 90 -5.97 2.98 -8.94
CA GLY A 90 -5.93 3.74 -7.71
C GLY A 90 -6.53 2.92 -6.57
N GLU A 91 -5.99 3.06 -5.37
CA GLU A 91 -6.53 2.44 -4.14
C GLU A 91 -6.56 3.47 -3.03
N LEU A 92 -7.73 3.66 -2.42
CA LEU A 92 -7.94 4.57 -1.30
C LEU A 92 -7.83 3.79 0.01
N TYR A 93 -7.03 4.30 0.93
CA TYR A 93 -6.73 3.70 2.22
C TYR A 93 -7.17 4.62 3.36
N GLU A 94 -7.94 4.06 4.28
CA GLU A 94 -8.04 4.59 5.63
C GLU A 94 -6.91 4.03 6.49
N TYR A 95 -6.63 4.70 7.61
CA TYR A 95 -5.71 4.18 8.60
C TYR A 95 -6.34 4.23 9.99
N LYS A 96 -5.95 3.27 10.83
CA LYS A 96 -6.29 3.21 12.24
C LYS A 96 -5.03 3.00 13.05
N ILE A 97 -4.98 3.61 14.23
CA ILE A 97 -3.85 3.45 15.14
C ILE A 97 -4.30 2.66 16.37
N ALA A 98 -3.58 1.58 16.67
CA ALA A 98 -3.82 0.77 17.85
C ALA A 98 -2.49 0.28 18.43
N ASN A 99 -2.30 0.47 19.73
CA ASN A 99 -1.07 0.07 20.45
C ASN A 99 0.22 0.66 19.84
N GLY A 100 0.16 1.90 19.34
CA GLY A 100 1.30 2.56 18.68
C GLY A 100 1.67 1.99 17.31
N LEU A 101 0.82 1.12 16.75
CA LEU A 101 0.97 0.57 15.40
C LEU A 101 -0.09 1.16 14.47
N ILE A 102 0.31 1.38 13.22
CA ILE A 102 -0.54 1.93 12.16
C ILE A 102 -1.04 0.76 11.30
N TYR A 103 -2.34 0.73 11.05
CA TYR A 103 -3.00 -0.28 10.24
C TYR A 103 -3.71 0.40 9.09
N TYR A 104 -3.43 -0.07 7.88
CA TYR A 104 -4.01 0.47 6.65
C TYR A 104 -5.10 -0.46 6.13
N GLY A 105 -6.27 0.10 5.83
CA GLY A 105 -7.41 -0.60 5.24
C GLY A 105 -7.76 0.00 3.89
N CYS A 106 -7.78 -0.82 2.82
CA CYS A 106 -8.25 -0.38 1.52
C CYS A 106 -9.79 -0.23 1.57
N ILE A 107 -10.30 0.98 1.38
CA ILE A 107 -11.74 1.29 1.45
C ILE A 107 -12.39 1.44 0.08
N ASP A 108 -11.62 1.84 -0.94
CA ASP A 108 -12.11 1.99 -2.31
C ASP A 108 -10.98 1.76 -3.32
N TYR A 109 -11.34 1.44 -4.56
CA TYR A 109 -10.38 1.32 -5.65
C TYR A 109 -11.02 1.61 -7.01
N SER A 110 -10.22 2.09 -7.95
CA SER A 110 -10.65 2.29 -9.33
C SER A 110 -9.56 1.95 -10.34
N PHE A 111 -9.97 1.39 -11.47
CA PHE A 111 -9.11 1.21 -12.65
C PHE A 111 -9.21 2.40 -13.62
N GLU A 112 -10.02 3.41 -13.28
CA GLU A 112 -10.15 4.65 -14.03
C GLU A 112 -9.47 5.80 -13.27
N LYS A 113 -8.66 6.59 -13.98
CA LYS A 113 -7.94 7.70 -13.38
C LYS A 113 -8.93 8.77 -12.90
N GLY A 114 -8.91 9.07 -11.61
CA GLY A 114 -9.86 10.00 -10.99
C GLY A 114 -11.23 9.40 -10.71
N GLY A 115 -11.39 8.07 -10.81
CA GLY A 115 -12.65 7.39 -10.48
C GLY A 115 -12.89 7.15 -8.98
N ILE A 116 -12.00 7.65 -8.12
CA ILE A 116 -12.14 7.60 -6.64
C ILE A 116 -12.53 9.02 -6.21
N ASN A 117 -13.68 9.17 -5.56
CA ASN A 117 -14.24 10.44 -5.08
C ASN A 117 -14.15 10.56 -3.56
#